data_AF-A0A832SDF2-F1
#
_entry.id   AF-A0A832SDF2-F1
#
_cell.length_a   1.000
_cell.length_b   1.000
_cell.length_c   1.000
_cell.angle_alpha   90.00
_cell.angle_beta   90.00
_cell.angle_gamma   90.00
#
_symmetry.space_group_name_H-M   'P 1'
#
loop_
_entity.id
_entity.type
_entity.pdbx_description
1 polymer ?
#
loop_
_entity_poly.entity_id
_entity_poly.type
_entity_poly.pdbx_seq_one_letter_code
_entity_poly.pdbx_strand_id
1 'polypeptide(L)' 'MSFQDSVLICDEVDAVLNKILIDNGLKVSYEPEITPEQILEKISTFNIII' A
#
# COMPACT_ATOMS: atom_id res chain seq x y z
N MET A 1 -5.94 -7.66 17.79
CA MET A 1 -5.12 -6.76 16.96
C MET A 1 -4.39 -7.63 15.95
N SER A 2 -4.94 -7.76 14.74
CA SER A 2 -4.35 -8.59 13.68
C SER A 2 -3.73 -7.62 12.68
N PHE A 3 -2.41 -7.65 12.51
CA PHE A 3 -1.67 -6.84 11.53
C PHE A 3 -1.93 -7.37 10.12
N GLN A 4 -3.19 -7.30 9.66
CA GLN A 4 -3.58 -7.60 8.29
C GLN A 4 -3.89 -6.32 7.51
N ASP A 5 -3.37 -5.19 7.97
CA ASP A 5 -3.57 -3.92 7.28
C ASP A 5 -2.83 -3.97 5.94
N SER A 6 -3.60 -3.68 4.90
CA SER A 6 -3.16 -3.58 3.51
C SER A 6 -2.75 -2.14 3.23
N VAL A 7 -1.58 -1.96 2.63
CA VAL A 7 -0.97 -0.68 2.30
C VAL A 7 -0.84 -0.56 0.78
N LEU A 8 -1.43 0.48 0.19
CA LEU A 8 -1.28 0.80 -1.22
C LEU A 8 -0.34 1.99 -1.36
N ILE A 9 0.74 1.80 -2.12
CA ILE A 9 1.69 2.87 -2.43
C ILE A 9 1.41 3.31 -3.87
N CYS A 10 0.90 4.53 -4.02
CA CYS A 10 0.51 5.14 -5.28
C CYS A 10 1.60 6.06 -5.85
N ASP A 11 2.69 6.29 -5.11
CA ASP A 11 3.78 7.19 -5.50
C ASP A 11 5.15 6.49 -5.45
N GLU A 12 6.14 7.09 -6.10
CA GLU A 12 7.51 6.60 -6.06
C GLU A 12 8.13 6.87 -4.68
N VAL A 13 8.29 5.82 -3.89
CA VAL A 13 8.88 5.89 -2.54
C VAL A 13 10.12 5.01 -2.45
N ASP A 14 10.96 5.32 -1.47
CA ASP A 14 12.17 4.56 -1.22
C ASP A 14 11.85 3.10 -0.87
N ALA A 15 12.61 2.17 -1.45
CA ALA A 15 12.47 0.74 -1.22
C ALA A 15 12.62 0.34 0.26
N VAL A 16 13.30 1.18 1.07
CA VAL A 16 13.38 1.01 2.53
C VAL A 16 11.99 1.00 3.18
N LEU A 17 11.06 1.86 2.73
CA LEU A 17 9.71 1.91 3.29
C LEU A 17 8.96 0.60 3.02
N ASN A 18 8.97 0.13 1.77
CA ASN A 18 8.33 -1.13 1.38
C ASN A 18 8.89 -2.30 2.20
N LYS A 19 10.21 -2.35 2.38
CA LYS A 19 10.89 -3.38 3.16
C LYS A 19 10.47 -3.36 4.64
N ILE A 20 10.44 -2.19 5.28
CA ILE A 20 10.01 -2.06 6.67
C ILE A 20 8.55 -2.52 6.83
N LEU A 21 7.66 -2.13 5.91
CA LEU A 21 6.25 -2.50 5.97
C LEU A 21 6.07 -4.02 5.85
N ILE A 22 6.75 -4.66 4.89
CA ILE A 22 6.73 -6.12 4.72
C ILE A 22 7.32 -6.83 5.94
N ASP A 23 8.46 -6.34 6.48
CA ASP A 23 9.11 -6.92 7.67
C ASP A 23 8.22 -6.85 8.93
N ASN A 24 7.34 -5.85 9.01
CA ASN A 24 6.32 -5.73 10.05
C ASN A 24 5.06 -6.57 9.80
N GLY A 25 5.01 -7.33 8.70
CA GLY A 25 3.88 -8.20 8.35
C GLY A 25 2.72 -7.50 7.64
N LEU A 26 2.91 -6.27 7.16
CA LEU A 26 1.90 -5.53 6.40
C LEU A 26 1.89 -5.99 4.94
N LYS A 27 0.71 -5.97 4.32
CA LYS A 27 0.57 -6.32 2.89
C LYS A 27 0.74 -5.07 2.05
N VAL A 28 1.91 -4.91 1.45
CA VAL A 28 2.22 -3.75 0.60
C VAL A 28 1.94 -4.05 -0.86
N SER A 29 1.20 -3.16 -1.52
CA SER A 29 0.99 -3.11 -2.97
C SER A 29 1.62 -1.83 -3.51
N TYR A 30 2.66 -1.99 -4.34
CA TYR A 30 3.36 -0.86 -4.95
C TYR A 30 2.87 -0.68 -6.39
N GLU A 31 2.06 0.36 -6.61
CA GLU A 31 1.41 0.67 -7.88
C GLU A 31 1.58 2.17 -8.19
N PRO A 32 2.79 2.65 -8.55
CA PRO A 32 3.06 4.08 -8.79
C PRO A 32 2.38 4.64 -10.05
N GLU A 33 1.93 3.77 -10.97
CA GLU A 33 1.21 4.14 -12.20
C GLU A 33 -0.31 4.00 -12.05
N ILE A 34 -0.81 3.85 -10.83
CA ILE A 34 -2.25 3.67 -10.58
C ILE A 34 -3.03 4.93 -10.95
N THR A 35 -4.15 4.77 -11.66
CA THR A 35 -5.01 5.90 -12.00
C THR A 35 -5.94 6.26 -10.83
N PRO A 36 -6.42 7.51 -10.74
CA PRO A 36 -7.37 7.91 -9.70
C PRO A 36 -8.64 7.05 -9.65
N GLU A 37 -9.09 6.56 -10.80
CA GLU A 37 -10.25 5.66 -10.91
C GLU A 37 -9.98 4.31 -10.25
N GLN A 38 -8.79 3.74 -10.49
CA GLN A 38 -8.37 2.48 -9.87
C GLN A 38 -8.16 2.63 -8.36
N ILE A 39 -7.67 3.78 -7.89
CA ILE A 39 -7.58 4.08 -6.45
C ILE A 39 -8.99 4.08 -5.84
N LEU A 40 -9.97 4.70 -6.49
CA LEU A 40 -11.36 4.75 -6.02
C LEU A 40 -12.00 3.37 -5.87
N GLU A 41 -11.65 2.41 -6.73
CA GLU A 41 -12.11 1.03 -6.60
C GLU A 41 -11.34 0.26 -5.52
N LYS A 42 -10.03 0.49 -5.41
CA LYS A 42 -9.15 -0.25 -4.50
C LYS A 42 -9.13 0.31 -3.08
N ILE A 43 -9.40 1.59 -2.85
CA ILE A 43 -9.36 2.24 -1.52
C ILE A 43 -10.24 1.55 -0.47
N SER A 44 -11.28 0.84 -0.90
CA SER A 44 -12.14 0.06 0.01
C SER A 44 -11.47 -1.23 0.53
N THR A 45 -10.40 -1.69 -0.10
CA THR A 45 -9.67 -2.92 0.27
C THR A 45 -8.32 -2.66 0.93
N PHE A 46 -7.86 -1.40 0.94
CA PHE A 46 -6.63 -0.96 1.59
C PHE A 46 -6.94 -0.09 2.80
N ASN A 47 -6.19 -0.30 3.88
CA ASN A 47 -6.37 0.46 5.12
C ASN A 47 -5.46 1.69 5.18
N ILE A 48 -4.35 1.67 4.42
CA ILE A 48 -3.36 2.75 4.37
C ILE A 48 -3.05 3.04 2.89
N ILE A 49 -3.03 4.31 2.51
CA ILE A 49 -2.60 4.78 1.19
C ILE A 49 -1.42 5.74 1.37
N ILE A 50 -0.36 5.53 0.61
CA ILE A 50 0.88 6.31 0.63
C ILE A 50 1.14 6.86 -0.77
#